data_AF-A0A0M3JH35-F1
#
_entry.id   AF-A0A0M3JH35-F1
#
_cell.length_a   1.000
_cell.length_b   1.000
_cell.length_c   1.000
_cell.angle_alpha   90.00
_cell.angle_beta   90.00
_cell.angle_gamma   90.00
#
_symmetry.space_group_name_H-M   'P 1'
#
loop_
_entity.id
_entity.type
_entity.pdbx_description
1 polymer ?
#
loop_
_entity_poly.entity_id
_entity_poly.type
_entity_poly.pdbx_seq_one_letter_code
_entity_poly.pdbx_strand_id
1 'polypeptide(L)'
;MNIWCHFQGRTNKLVDSCYSFWQAAVFPMMQVELGKRSTSDTYEEPFDAKALQEFVLVMAQDQENGGFRDKPDKVRDLYHTCYALSGLAIAQTYTPNDVVG
;
A
#
# COMPACT_ATOMS: atom_id res chain seq x y z
N MET A 1 12.67 -8.74 7.63
CA MET A 1 11.47 -8.69 6.76
C MET A 1 10.27 -8.39 7.64
N ASN A 2 9.90 -7.13 7.75
CA ASN A 2 8.80 -6.67 8.62
C ASN A 2 7.47 -6.82 7.90
N ILE A 3 7.13 -8.06 7.52
CA ILE A 3 5.93 -8.41 6.76
C ILE A 3 4.60 -8.07 7.50
N TRP A 4 4.71 -7.62 8.76
CA TRP A 4 3.60 -7.35 9.66
C TRP A 4 3.17 -5.87 9.71
N CYS A 5 3.93 -4.93 9.12
CA CYS A 5 3.52 -3.51 9.07
C CYS A 5 2.73 -3.21 7.80
N HIS A 6 1.44 -3.58 7.80
CA HIS A 6 0.52 -3.23 6.71
C HIS A 6 -0.73 -2.55 7.23
N PHE A 7 -1.45 -1.87 6.34
CA PHE A 7 -2.63 -1.10 6.72
C PHE A 7 -3.80 -1.96 7.20
N GLN A 8 -4.45 -1.47 8.27
CA GLN A 8 -5.73 -1.94 8.79
C GLN A 8 -6.75 -0.82 8.64
N GLY A 9 -8.02 -1.16 8.43
CA GLY A 9 -9.06 -0.14 8.28
C GLY A 9 -9.40 0.60 9.58
N ARG A 10 -9.12 -0.02 10.74
CA ARG A 10 -9.42 0.50 12.07
C ARG A 10 -8.44 -0.07 13.10
N THR A 11 -8.25 0.64 14.21
CA THR A 11 -7.38 0.21 15.32
C THR A 11 -7.79 -1.16 15.87
N ASN A 12 -6.80 -2.00 16.18
CA ASN A 12 -6.96 -3.36 16.70
C ASN A 12 -7.75 -4.30 15.77
N LYS A 13 -7.58 -4.14 14.45
CA LYS A 13 -8.12 -5.07 13.45
C LYS A 13 -6.98 -5.73 12.69
N LEU A 14 -7.34 -6.70 11.86
CA LEU A 14 -6.37 -7.35 10.99
C LEU A 14 -6.11 -6.48 9.77
N VAL A 15 -4.93 -6.69 9.19
CA VAL A 15 -4.55 -6.13 7.90
C VAL A 15 -5.39 -6.73 6.78
N ASP A 16 -5.53 -5.95 5.71
CA ASP A 16 -6.25 -6.34 4.48
C ASP A 16 -5.66 -5.56 3.30
N SER A 17 -5.42 -6.26 2.20
CA SER A 17 -4.80 -5.71 0.99
C SER A 17 -5.61 -4.58 0.33
N CYS A 18 -6.92 -4.47 0.55
CA CYS A 18 -7.67 -3.34 0.01
C CYS A 18 -7.28 -2.02 0.69
N TYR A 19 -6.81 -2.06 1.94
CA TYR A 19 -6.33 -0.86 2.63
C TYR A 19 -5.00 -0.33 2.08
N SER A 20 -4.30 -1.12 1.25
CA SER A 20 -3.18 -0.62 0.43
C SER A 20 -3.58 0.60 -0.39
N PHE A 21 -4.83 0.68 -0.85
CA PHE A 21 -5.34 1.89 -1.51
C PHE A 21 -6.04 2.82 -0.53
N TRP A 22 -7.02 2.32 0.23
CA TRP A 22 -7.88 3.17 1.05
C TRP A 22 -7.12 4.01 2.09
N GLN A 23 -6.01 3.50 2.63
CA GLN A 23 -5.16 4.26 3.55
C GLN A 23 -4.04 5.00 2.80
N ALA A 24 -3.35 4.34 1.86
CA ALA A 24 -2.21 4.98 1.19
C ALA A 24 -2.59 6.19 0.33
N ALA A 25 -3.79 6.19 -0.27
CA ALA A 25 -4.26 7.30 -1.11
C ALA A 25 -4.43 8.61 -0.33
N VAL A 26 -4.55 8.54 0.99
CA VAL A 26 -4.67 9.73 1.85
C VAL A 26 -3.37 10.54 1.86
N PHE A 27 -2.22 9.89 1.81
CA PHE A 27 -0.92 10.57 1.90
C PHE A 27 -0.62 11.55 0.76
N PRO A 28 -0.76 11.20 -0.53
CA PRO A 28 -0.52 12.16 -1.60
C PRO A 28 -1.53 13.32 -1.56
N MET A 29 -2.79 13.04 -1.17
CA MET A 29 -3.79 14.11 -0.99
C MET A 29 -3.41 15.07 0.14
N MET A 30 -2.93 14.55 1.27
CA MET A 30 -2.43 15.37 2.38
C MET A 30 -1.19 16.15 2.00
N GLN A 31 -0.24 15.54 1.27
CA GLN A 31 0.98 16.21 0.82
C GLN A 31 0.67 17.37 -0.13
N VAL A 32 -0.33 17.26 -1.02
CA VAL A 32 -0.76 18.38 -1.86
C VAL A 32 -1.26 19.56 -1.01
N GLU A 33 -2.00 19.30 0.07
CA GLU A 33 -2.53 20.37 0.93
C GLU A 33 -1.46 20.95 1.88
N LEU A 34 -0.59 20.10 2.43
CA LEU A 34 0.54 20.54 3.26
C LEU A 34 1.60 21.29 2.43
N GLY A 35 1.82 20.89 1.18
CA GLY A 35 2.67 21.56 0.21
C GLY A 35 2.23 22.97 -0.16
N LYS A 36 0.93 23.27 -0.07
CA LYS A 36 0.44 24.66 -0.20
C LYS A 36 0.77 25.52 1.02
N ARG A 37 1.08 24.91 2.17
CA ARG A 37 1.28 25.59 3.47
C ARG A 37 2.74 25.65 3.91
N SER A 38 3.59 24.79 3.35
CA SER A 38 5.01 24.68 3.72
C SER A 38 5.92 25.30 2.66
N THR A 39 6.95 26.03 3.10
CA THR A 39 8.02 26.56 2.25
C THR A 39 9.29 25.70 2.27
N SER A 40 9.29 24.57 3.00
CA SER A 40 10.42 23.63 3.08
C SER A 40 10.09 22.30 2.38
N ASP A 41 10.95 21.91 1.45
CA ASP A 41 10.78 20.74 0.57
C ASP A 41 11.11 19.37 1.21
N THR A 42 11.47 19.34 2.50
CA THR A 42 11.79 18.09 3.19
C THR A 42 10.53 17.49 3.83
N TYR A 43 9.87 16.58 3.13
CA TYR A 43 8.82 15.74 3.69
C TYR A 43 9.41 14.39 4.11
N GLU A 44 9.26 14.02 5.36
CA GLU A 44 9.46 12.63 5.78
C GLU A 44 8.45 11.73 5.06
N GLU A 45 8.89 10.52 4.68
CA GLU A 45 8.00 9.54 4.06
C GLU A 45 6.87 9.19 5.02
N PRO A 46 5.60 9.33 4.60
CA PRO A 46 4.48 9.21 5.52
C PRO A 46 4.14 7.77 5.91
N PHE A 47 4.72 6.79 5.20
CA PHE A 47 4.62 5.36 5.47
C PHE A 47 5.79 4.63 4.80
N ASP A 48 6.07 3.40 5.24
CA ASP A 48 7.08 2.54 4.60
C ASP A 48 6.53 1.99 3.28
N ALA A 49 6.82 2.69 2.18
CA ALA A 49 6.32 2.35 0.85
C ALA A 49 6.95 1.08 0.27
N LYS A 50 8.16 0.72 0.70
CA LYS A 50 8.80 -0.53 0.29
C LYS A 50 8.12 -1.73 0.94
N ALA A 51 7.87 -1.66 2.25
CA ALA A 51 7.14 -2.71 2.96
C ALA A 51 5.73 -2.90 2.40
N LEU A 52 5.07 -1.83 1.95
CA LEU A 52 3.77 -1.90 1.28
C LEU A 52 3.83 -2.70 -0.03
N GLN A 53 4.85 -2.47 -0.86
CA GLN A 53 5.05 -3.24 -2.09
C GLN A 53 5.32 -4.72 -1.79
N GLU A 54 6.21 -5.00 -0.83
CA GLU A 54 6.52 -6.36 -0.40
C GLU A 54 5.27 -7.09 0.11
N PHE A 55 4.43 -6.43 0.91
CA PHE A 55 3.17 -7.02 1.36
C PHE A 55 2.25 -7.37 0.19
N VAL A 56 2.04 -6.45 -0.75
CA VAL A 56 1.12 -6.68 -1.87
C VAL A 56 1.62 -7.83 -2.75
N LEU A 57 2.92 -7.87 -3.06
CA LEU A 57 3.51 -8.87 -3.95
C LEU A 57 3.71 -10.25 -3.28
N VAL A 58 4.04 -10.29 -1.99
CA VAL A 58 4.33 -11.54 -1.27
C VAL A 58 3.08 -12.14 -0.62
N MET A 59 2.24 -11.31 0.02
CA MET A 59 1.10 -11.80 0.81
C MET A 59 -0.21 -11.78 0.04
N ALA A 60 -0.49 -10.69 -0.70
CA ALA A 60 -1.77 -10.48 -1.35
C ALA A 60 -1.87 -11.11 -2.75
N GLN A 61 -0.75 -11.32 -3.46
CA GLN A 61 -0.78 -11.93 -4.79
C GLN A 61 -0.96 -13.46 -4.70
N ASP A 62 -1.90 -14.00 -5.49
CA ASP A 62 -2.02 -15.43 -5.73
C ASP A 62 -0.93 -15.86 -6.73
N GLN A 63 0.09 -16.57 -6.23
CA GLN A 63 1.28 -16.94 -7.01
C GLN A 63 0.99 -18.02 -8.06
N GLU A 64 -0.10 -18.78 -7.90
CA GLU A 64 -0.42 -19.90 -8.80
C GLU A 64 -1.39 -19.49 -9.90
N ASN A 65 -2.36 -18.63 -9.57
CA ASN A 65 -3.49 -18.33 -10.47
C ASN A 65 -3.58 -16.85 -10.88
N GLY A 66 -2.71 -15.99 -10.35
CA GLY A 66 -2.77 -14.55 -10.54
C GLY A 66 -3.94 -13.88 -9.82
N GLY A 67 -3.96 -12.54 -9.83
CA GLY A 67 -4.91 -11.73 -9.05
C GLY A 67 -4.50 -11.57 -7.59
N PHE A 68 -5.29 -10.79 -6.84
CA PHE A 68 -5.01 -10.49 -5.44
C PHE A 68 -6.19 -10.81 -4.52
N ARG A 69 -5.87 -11.07 -3.26
CA ARG A 69 -6.77 -11.41 -2.15
C ARG A 69 -6.55 -10.48 -0.96
N ASP A 70 -7.49 -10.46 -0.02
CA ASP A 70 -7.37 -9.77 1.27
C ASP A 70 -6.05 -10.13 1.98
N LYS A 71 -5.85 -11.42 2.27
CA LYS A 71 -4.70 -11.97 2.99
C LYS A 71 -4.53 -13.48 2.65
N PRO A 72 -3.43 -14.16 3.06
CA PRO A 72 -3.07 -15.49 2.54
C PRO A 72 -4.14 -16.59 2.59
N ASP A 73 -5.02 -16.60 3.60
CA ASP A 73 -6.08 -17.61 3.77
C ASP A 73 -7.38 -17.28 3.01
N LYS A 74 -7.42 -16.19 2.24
CA LYS A 74 -8.62 -15.74 1.51
C LYS A 74 -8.52 -16.02 0.02
N VAL A 75 -9.70 -16.13 -0.61
CA VAL A 75 -9.81 -16.30 -2.05
C VAL A 75 -9.56 -14.96 -2.74
N ARG A 76 -8.90 -15.00 -3.89
CA ARG A 76 -8.73 -13.83 -4.77
C ARG A 76 -10.06 -13.35 -5.31
N ASP A 77 -10.19 -12.04 -5.50
CA ASP A 77 -11.36 -11.45 -6.13
C ASP A 77 -11.00 -10.16 -6.89
N LEU A 78 -11.94 -9.65 -7.68
CA LEU A 78 -11.72 -8.46 -8.50
C LEU A 78 -11.57 -7.18 -7.66
N TYR A 79 -12.20 -7.13 -6.48
CA TYR A 79 -12.16 -5.98 -5.59
C TYR A 79 -10.76 -5.81 -4.99
N HIS A 80 -10.21 -6.86 -4.37
CA HIS A 80 -8.86 -6.86 -3.82
C HIS A 80 -7.82 -6.76 -4.93
N THR A 81 -8.03 -7.37 -6.09
CA THR A 81 -7.15 -7.17 -7.26
C THR A 81 -7.05 -5.70 -7.64
N CYS A 82 -8.18 -5.00 -7.75
CA CYS A 82 -8.20 -3.58 -8.11
C CYS A 82 -7.49 -2.72 -7.04
N TYR A 83 -7.84 -2.88 -5.77
CA TYR A 83 -7.33 -2.01 -4.71
C TYR A 83 -5.90 -2.36 -4.26
N ALA A 84 -5.49 -3.61 -4.36
CA ALA A 84 -4.09 -3.98 -4.13
C ALA A 84 -3.18 -3.36 -5.20
N LEU A 85 -3.56 -3.45 -6.48
CA LEU A 85 -2.81 -2.83 -7.58
C LEU A 85 -2.82 -1.30 -7.49
N SER A 86 -3.96 -0.70 -7.14
CA SER A 86 -4.06 0.75 -6.95
C SER A 86 -3.15 1.23 -5.80
N GLY A 87 -3.09 0.48 -4.70
CA GLY A 87 -2.18 0.73 -3.59
C GLY A 87 -0.71 0.52 -3.97
N LEU A 88 -0.40 -0.52 -4.73
CA LEU A 88 0.94 -0.79 -5.25
C LEU A 88 1.45 0.36 -6.12
N ALA A 89 0.61 0.87 -7.02
CA ALA A 89 0.94 2.02 -7.86
C ALA A 89 1.26 3.26 -7.02
N ILE A 90 0.48 3.55 -5.97
CA ILE A 90 0.77 4.64 -5.03
C ILE A 90 2.12 4.40 -4.35
N ALA A 91 2.36 3.21 -3.80
CA ALA A 91 3.61 2.87 -3.11
C ALA A 91 4.85 3.12 -4.00
N GLN A 92 4.78 2.72 -5.27
CA GLN A 92 5.87 2.89 -6.23
C GLN A 92 6.18 4.35 -6.55
N THR A 93 5.22 5.27 -6.38
CA THR A 93 5.50 6.73 -6.50
C THR A 93 6.38 7.26 -5.38
N TYR A 94 6.40 6.60 -4.22
CA TYR A 94 7.26 6.95 -3.08
C TYR A 94 8.63 6.28 -3.13
N THR A 95 8.82 5.25 -3.96
CA THR A 95 10.11 4.55 -4.13
C THR A 95 10.58 4.50 -5.59
N PRO A 96 10.70 5.65 -6.30
CA PRO A 96 11.00 5.65 -7.73
C PRO A 96 12.35 5.01 -8.10
N ASN A 97 13.29 4.99 -7.15
CA ASN A 97 14.64 4.42 -7.34
C ASN A 97 14.80 3.02 -6.70
N ASP A 98 13.77 2.48 -6.05
CA ASP A 98 13.82 1.21 -5.30
C ASP A 98 12.46 0.49 -5.40
N VAL A 99 11.95 0.38 -6.62
CA VAL A 99 10.73 -0.37 -6.93
C VAL A 99 10.98 -1.85 -6.69
N VAL A 100 10.04 -2.51 -5.99
CA VAL A 100 10.07 -3.95 -5.78
C VAL A 100 9.34 -4.63 -6.94
N GLY A 101 10.07 -5.46 -7.70
CA GLY A 101 9.55 -6.19 -8.86
C GLY A 101 10.46 -6.10 -10.07
#